data_AF-A0A378URT2-F1
#
_entry.id   AF-A0A378URT2-F1
#
_cell.length_a   1.000
_cell.length_b   1.000
_cell.length_c   1.000
_cell.angle_alpha   90.00
_cell.angle_beta   90.00
_cell.angle_gamma   90.00
#
_symmetry.space_group_name_H-M   'P 1'
#
loop_
_entity.id
_entity.type
_entity.pdbx_description
1 polymer ?
#
loop_
_entity_poly.entity_id
_entity_poly.type
_entity_poly.pdbx_seq_one_letter_code
_entity_poly.pdbx_strand_id
1 'polypeptide(L)'
;MREAAHQQNADFAEGLVKSGRLKPADKDLVVRALDFAEHPEHYTADFGEGEAKKPLAAALRGFLAAVLPEYKLGGHLAKGRQTVKPADLSADFAEAADPEALSHHERALALAEKEGIDYAEAARRTAAV
;
A
#
# COMPACT_ATOMS: atom_id res chain seq x y z
N MET A 1 -16.27 -22.87 22.54
CA MET A 1 -17.25 -21.88 22.02
C MET A 1 -16.58 -20.54 21.74
N ARG A 2 -15.97 -19.86 22.73
CA ARG A 2 -15.26 -18.57 22.53
C ARG A 2 -14.07 -18.64 21.55
N GLU A 3 -13.17 -19.61 21.73
CA GLU A 3 -12.00 -19.74 20.85
C GLU A 3 -12.37 -20.04 19.40
N ALA A 4 -13.43 -20.83 19.17
CA ALA A 4 -13.91 -21.14 17.83
C ALA A 4 -14.51 -19.91 17.13
N ALA A 5 -15.29 -19.09 17.84
CA ALA A 5 -15.83 -17.83 17.32
C ALA A 5 -14.71 -16.82 17.06
N HIS A 6 -13.73 -16.74 17.96
CA HIS A 6 -12.54 -15.91 17.78
C HIS A 6 -11.75 -16.31 16.53
N GLN A 7 -11.51 -17.61 16.32
CA GLN A 7 -10.82 -18.10 15.13
C GLN A 7 -11.57 -17.73 13.85
N GLN A 8 -12.90 -17.86 13.83
CA GLN A 8 -13.72 -17.46 12.68
C GLN A 8 -13.63 -15.95 12.38
N ASN A 9 -13.59 -15.12 13.43
CA ASN A 9 -13.43 -13.68 13.30
C ASN A 9 -12.03 -13.30 12.80
N ALA A 10 -10.99 -14.00 13.27
CA ALA A 10 -9.62 -13.85 12.80
C ALA A 10 -9.49 -14.24 11.33
N ASP A 11 -10.03 -15.39 10.93
CA ASP A 11 -10.00 -15.87 9.55
C ASP A 11 -10.73 -14.91 8.60
N PHE A 12 -11.87 -14.36 9.04
CA PHE A 12 -12.60 -13.35 8.29
C PHE A 12 -11.80 -12.06 8.10
N ALA A 13 -11.23 -11.53 9.18
CA ALA A 13 -10.42 -10.31 9.12
C ALA A 13 -9.17 -10.50 8.24
N GLU A 14 -8.54 -11.68 8.28
CA GLU A 14 -7.46 -12.04 7.36
C GLU A 14 -7.91 -12.12 5.91
N GLY A 15 -9.11 -12.62 5.63
CA GLY A 15 -9.71 -12.60 4.30
C GLY A 15 -9.90 -11.18 3.77
N LEU A 16 -10.32 -10.23 4.62
CA LEU A 16 -10.42 -8.82 4.27
C LEU A 16 -9.05 -8.19 3.97
N VAL A 17 -8.01 -8.55 4.74
CA VAL A 17 -6.65 -8.08 4.48
C VAL A 17 -6.11 -8.64 3.16
N LYS A 18 -6.31 -9.94 2.90
CA LYS A 18 -5.88 -10.61 1.66
C LYS A 18 -6.58 -10.06 0.42
N SER A 19 -7.86 -9.72 0.52
CA SER A 19 -8.62 -9.08 -0.55
C SER A 19 -8.31 -7.58 -0.71
N GLY A 20 -7.41 -7.04 0.11
CA GLY A 20 -7.08 -5.62 0.10
C GLY A 20 -8.24 -4.74 0.55
N ARG A 21 -9.24 -5.25 1.26
CA ARG A 21 -10.38 -4.47 1.78
C ARG A 21 -10.12 -3.90 3.18
N LEU A 22 -9.14 -4.45 3.88
CA LEU A 22 -8.73 -4.03 5.22
C LEU A 22 -7.21 -3.88 5.29
N LYS A 23 -6.73 -2.84 5.97
CA LYS A 23 -5.28 -2.69 6.22
C LYS A 23 -4.83 -3.71 7.27
N PRO A 24 -3.62 -4.29 7.16
CA PRO A 24 -3.11 -5.23 8.17
C PRO A 24 -3.13 -4.68 9.60
N ALA A 25 -2.87 -3.37 9.77
CA ALA A 25 -2.89 -2.69 11.07
C ALA A 25 -4.29 -2.65 11.73
N ASP A 26 -5.36 -2.72 10.92
CA ASP A 26 -6.74 -2.63 11.40
C ASP A 26 -7.33 -4.04 11.69
N LYS A 27 -6.57 -5.12 11.45
CA LYS A 27 -7.03 -6.51 11.62
C LYS A 27 -7.50 -6.78 13.04
N ASP A 28 -6.64 -6.52 14.03
CA ASP A 28 -6.90 -6.85 15.43
C ASP A 28 -8.09 -6.06 16.00
N LEU A 29 -8.33 -4.86 15.48
CA LEU A 29 -9.50 -4.05 15.82
C LEU A 29 -10.79 -4.73 15.34
N VAL A 30 -10.83 -5.19 14.09
CA VAL A 30 -11.99 -5.88 13.52
C VAL A 30 -12.27 -7.19 14.26
N VAL A 31 -11.23 -7.96 14.59
CA VAL A 31 -11.37 -9.20 15.36
C VAL A 31 -12.00 -8.92 16.73
N ARG A 32 -11.46 -7.95 17.49
CA ARG A 32 -12.02 -7.57 18.80
C ARG A 32 -13.45 -7.04 18.73
N ALA A 33 -13.78 -6.26 17.71
CA ALA A 33 -15.14 -5.76 17.53
C ALA A 33 -16.13 -6.90 17.26
N LEU A 34 -15.74 -7.89 16.45
CA LEU A 34 -16.56 -9.06 16.18
C LEU A 34 -16.66 -9.98 17.40
N ASP A 35 -15.57 -10.18 18.15
CA ASP A 35 -15.58 -10.98 19.38
C ASP A 35 -16.51 -10.38 20.44
N PHE A 36 -16.52 -9.05 20.56
CA PHE A 36 -17.48 -8.35 21.41
C PHE A 36 -18.92 -8.58 20.95
N ALA A 37 -19.17 -8.54 19.64
CA ALA A 37 -20.49 -8.79 19.06
C ALA A 37 -20.97 -10.25 19.19
N GLU A 38 -20.07 -11.21 19.44
CA GLU A 38 -20.38 -12.62 19.72
C GLU A 38 -20.77 -12.85 21.20
N HIS A 39 -20.77 -11.80 22.05
CA HIS A 39 -21.14 -11.90 23.48
C HIS A 39 -22.49 -11.23 23.78
N PRO A 40 -23.60 -11.98 23.67
CA PRO A 40 -24.96 -11.47 23.86
C PRO A 40 -25.33 -11.17 25.32
N GLU A 41 -24.42 -11.29 26.28
CA GLU A 41 -24.70 -11.10 27.71
C GLU A 41 -25.19 -9.67 28.04
N HIS A 42 -24.94 -8.71 27.16
CA HIS A 42 -25.41 -7.32 27.28
C HIS A 42 -26.29 -6.82 26.13
N TYR A 43 -26.27 -7.46 24.96
CA TYR A 43 -27.09 -7.09 23.81
C TYR A 43 -27.64 -8.35 23.12
N THR A 44 -28.91 -8.65 23.38
CA THR A 44 -29.70 -9.68 22.68
C THR A 44 -30.37 -9.14 21.42
N ALA A 45 -29.68 -8.25 20.69
CA ALA A 45 -30.23 -7.65 19.49
C ALA A 45 -29.87 -8.51 18.27
N ASP A 46 -30.77 -9.43 17.91
CA ASP A 46 -30.76 -9.99 16.56
C ASP A 46 -30.91 -8.84 15.56
N PHE A 47 -30.00 -8.77 14.58
CA PHE A 47 -30.05 -7.74 13.56
C PHE A 47 -30.91 -8.23 12.39
N GLY A 48 -31.95 -7.46 12.04
CA GLY A 48 -32.92 -7.79 10.98
C GLY A 48 -34.29 -8.24 11.49
N GLU A 49 -35.29 -8.18 10.62
CA GLU A 49 -36.67 -8.60 10.91
C GLU A 49 -37.03 -9.90 10.17
N GLY A 50 -37.88 -10.74 10.76
CA GLY A 50 -38.35 -11.99 10.13
C GLY A 50 -37.23 -13.00 9.85
N GLU A 51 -37.17 -13.52 8.62
CA GLU A 51 -36.15 -14.49 8.17
C GLU A 51 -34.74 -13.89 8.00
N ALA A 52 -34.61 -12.56 8.05
CA ALA A 52 -33.33 -11.87 7.97
C ALA A 52 -32.60 -11.75 9.32
N LYS A 53 -33.20 -12.25 10.42
CA LYS A 53 -32.60 -12.24 11.75
C LYS A 53 -31.27 -12.99 11.74
N LYS A 54 -30.20 -12.27 12.09
CA LYS A 54 -28.87 -12.83 12.23
C LYS A 54 -28.21 -12.31 13.51
N PRO A 55 -27.32 -13.11 14.13
CA PRO A 55 -26.47 -12.62 15.20
C PRO A 55 -25.71 -11.35 14.77
N LEU A 56 -25.53 -10.40 15.69
CA LEU A 56 -24.89 -9.11 15.42
C LEU A 56 -23.53 -9.26 14.72
N ALA A 57 -22.70 -10.21 15.17
CA ALA A 57 -21.41 -10.49 14.55
C ALA A 57 -21.54 -10.96 13.09
N ALA A 58 -22.55 -11.76 12.76
CA ALA A 58 -22.82 -12.18 11.39
C ALA A 58 -23.31 -11.01 10.52
N ALA A 59 -24.12 -10.11 11.07
CA ALA A 59 -24.56 -8.89 10.39
C ALA A 59 -23.38 -7.94 10.13
N LEU A 60 -22.49 -7.75 11.11
CA LEU A 60 -21.27 -6.95 10.98
C LEU A 60 -20.32 -7.52 9.91
N ARG A 61 -20.09 -8.85 9.88
CA ARG A 61 -19.30 -9.49 8.82
C ARG A 61 -19.89 -9.22 7.43
N GLY A 62 -21.21 -9.36 7.28
CA GLY A 62 -21.90 -9.06 6.03
C GLY A 62 -21.79 -7.58 5.62
N PHE A 63 -21.96 -6.66 6.57
CA PHE A 63 -21.81 -5.22 6.34
C PHE A 63 -20.39 -4.87 5.91
N LEU A 64 -19.36 -5.35 6.63
CA LEU A 64 -17.96 -5.09 6.29
C LEU A 64 -17.61 -5.66 4.91
N ALA A 65 -18.10 -6.85 4.58
CA ALA A 65 -17.89 -7.43 3.25
C ALA A 65 -18.57 -6.63 2.13
N ALA A 66 -19.74 -6.04 2.40
CA ALA A 66 -20.49 -5.27 1.40
C ALA A 66 -19.98 -3.83 1.21
N VAL A 67 -19.58 -3.17 2.30
CA VAL A 67 -19.28 -1.73 2.31
C VAL A 67 -17.80 -1.43 2.13
N LEU A 68 -16.89 -2.32 2.56
CA LEU A 68 -15.46 -2.06 2.43
C LEU A 68 -15.05 -2.10 0.95
N PRO A 69 -14.58 -0.96 0.39
CA PRO A 69 -14.05 -0.96 -0.95
C PRO A 69 -12.73 -1.74 -0.98
N GLU A 70 -12.43 -2.34 -2.12
CA GLU A 70 -11.10 -2.89 -2.35
C GLU A 70 -10.10 -1.74 -2.43
N TYR A 71 -9.25 -1.62 -1.42
CA TYR A 71 -8.01 -0.87 -1.56
C TYR A 71 -7.15 -1.62 -2.56
N LYS A 72 -7.15 -1.13 -3.81
CA LYS A 72 -6.03 -1.41 -4.69
C LYS A 72 -4.80 -0.81 -4.04
N LEU A 73 -3.98 -1.66 -3.43
CA LEU A 73 -2.60 -1.40 -3.00
C LEU A 73 -1.70 -1.13 -4.22
N GLY A 74 -2.15 -0.23 -5.10
CA GLY A 74 -1.57 0.10 -6.40
C GLY A 74 -1.50 1.60 -6.66
N GLY A 75 -1.62 2.43 -5.61
CA GLY A 75 -1.39 3.87 -5.67
C GLY A 75 0.00 4.24 -5.15
N HIS A 76 0.96 4.37 -6.06
CA HIS A 76 2.20 5.15 -5.95
C HIS A 76 3.35 4.77 -4.99
N LEU A 77 3.23 3.80 -4.07
CA LEU A 77 4.32 3.53 -3.11
C LEU A 77 5.08 2.21 -3.25
N ALA A 78 4.67 1.35 -4.20
CA ALA A 78 5.40 0.12 -4.53
C ALA A 78 5.72 0.05 -6.02
N LYS A 79 6.22 1.14 -6.61
CA LYS A 79 7.05 0.97 -7.81
C LYS A 79 8.43 0.58 -7.32
N GLY A 80 8.66 -0.73 -7.25
CA GLY A 80 10.00 -1.27 -7.31
C GLY A 80 10.73 -0.51 -8.41
N ARG A 81 11.81 0.17 -7.99
CA ARG A 81 12.76 0.96 -8.77
C ARG A 81 12.35 1.02 -10.24
N GLN A 82 11.44 1.94 -10.55
CA GLN A 82 11.00 2.14 -11.92
C GLN A 82 12.27 2.57 -12.66
N THR A 83 12.82 1.70 -13.50
CA THR A 83 13.83 2.08 -14.48
C THR A 83 13.11 2.96 -15.48
N VAL A 84 12.88 4.21 -15.08
CA VAL A 84 12.44 5.26 -15.98
C VAL A 84 13.59 5.41 -16.97
N LYS A 85 13.32 5.17 -18.26
CA LYS A 85 14.28 5.56 -19.29
C LYS A 85 14.45 7.08 -19.16
N PRO A 86 15.69 7.60 -19.14
CA PRO A 86 15.95 9.01 -18.83
C PRO A 86 15.21 10.01 -19.73
N ALA A 87 14.71 9.58 -20.90
CA ALA A 87 13.95 10.41 -21.83
C ALA A 87 12.55 10.85 -21.37
N ASP A 88 11.96 10.19 -20.36
CA ASP A 88 10.57 10.48 -19.91
C ASP A 88 10.52 11.21 -18.54
N LEU A 89 11.66 11.58 -17.97
CA LEU A 89 11.72 12.51 -16.84
C LEU A 89 11.79 13.92 -17.43
N SER A 90 10.68 14.66 -17.41
CA SER A 90 10.74 16.08 -17.76
C SER A 90 11.69 16.78 -16.77
N ALA A 91 12.58 17.59 -17.33
CA ALA A 91 13.60 18.36 -16.62
C ALA A 91 13.02 19.48 -15.71
N ASP A 92 11.72 19.43 -15.42
CA ASP A 92 10.96 20.47 -14.70
C ASP A 92 11.33 20.55 -13.20
N PHE A 93 12.19 19.66 -12.70
CA PHE A 93 12.78 19.77 -11.36
C PHE A 93 14.15 20.47 -11.33
N ALA A 94 14.71 20.85 -12.48
CA ALA A 94 16.03 21.50 -12.58
C ALA A 94 15.98 22.94 -13.11
N GLU A 95 14.81 23.53 -13.33
CA GLU A 95 14.68 24.82 -14.03
C GLU A 95 14.85 26.06 -13.13
N ALA A 96 15.63 25.99 -12.04
CA ALA A 96 15.94 27.16 -11.21
C ALA A 96 17.40 27.27 -10.75
N ALA A 97 18.32 26.43 -11.24
CA ALA A 97 19.72 26.54 -10.87
C ALA A 97 20.63 26.16 -12.04
N ASP A 98 21.15 27.19 -12.70
CA ASP A 98 22.39 27.18 -13.49
C ASP A 98 22.41 26.32 -14.79
N PRO A 99 22.53 26.93 -15.99
CA PRO A 99 22.75 26.19 -17.24
C PRO A 99 24.07 25.38 -17.27
N GLU A 100 25.01 25.59 -16.34
CA GLU A 100 26.17 24.71 -16.14
C GLU A 100 25.89 23.47 -15.25
N ALA A 101 24.75 23.44 -14.56
CA ALA A 101 24.32 22.34 -13.68
C ALA A 101 23.57 21.24 -14.45
N LEU A 102 24.00 20.93 -15.67
CA LEU A 102 23.78 19.61 -16.26
C LEU A 102 24.12 18.57 -15.20
N SER A 103 23.19 17.66 -14.91
CA SER A 103 23.36 16.70 -13.83
C SER A 103 24.72 16.02 -14.00
N HIS A 104 25.54 15.94 -12.94
CA HIS A 104 26.91 15.39 -13.05
C HIS A 104 26.96 14.05 -13.82
N HIS A 105 25.87 13.28 -13.75
CA HIS A 105 25.64 12.07 -14.52
C HIS A 105 25.65 12.28 -16.04
N GLU A 106 24.93 13.27 -16.57
CA GLU A 106 24.90 13.60 -18.00
C GLU A 106 26.27 14.07 -18.50
N ARG A 107 26.99 14.86 -17.70
CA ARG A 107 28.37 15.28 -18.03
C ARG A 107 29.30 14.08 -18.08
N ALA A 108 29.19 13.16 -17.12
CA ALA A 108 29.98 11.94 -17.07
C ALA A 108 29.67 11.01 -18.25
N LEU A 109 28.40 10.87 -18.65
CA LEU A 109 28.01 10.06 -19.82
C LEU A 109 28.56 10.65 -21.12
N ALA A 110 28.40 11.96 -21.33
CA ALA A 110 28.90 12.62 -22.53
C ALA A 110 30.43 12.55 -22.64
N LEU A 111 31.15 12.67 -21.51
CA LEU A 111 32.61 12.56 -21.50
C LEU A 111 33.08 11.11 -21.73
N ALA A 112 32.40 10.13 -21.14
CA ALA A 112 32.69 8.71 -21.35
C ALA A 112 32.52 8.31 -22.82
N GLU A 113 31.43 8.75 -23.46
CA GLU A 113 31.17 8.47 -24.88
C GLU A 113 32.16 9.19 -25.80
N LYS A 114 32.49 10.45 -25.51
CA LYS A 114 33.42 11.25 -26.31
C LYS A 114 34.86 10.75 -26.26
N GLU A 115 35.33 10.36 -25.07
CA GLU A 115 36.72 9.94 -24.86
C GLU A 115 36.90 8.42 -24.91
N GLY A 116 35.81 7.65 -24.96
CA GLY A 116 35.85 6.18 -24.91
C GLY A 116 36.41 5.65 -23.59
N ILE A 117 36.25 6.42 -22.50
CA ILE A 117 36.75 6.08 -21.17
C ILE A 117 35.65 5.47 -20.30
N ASP A 118 36.04 4.75 -19.26
CA ASP A 118 35.08 4.16 -18.33
C ASP A 118 34.31 5.26 -17.56
N TYR A 119 33.03 5.01 -17.30
CA TYR A 119 32.12 5.96 -16.66
C TYR A 119 32.64 6.40 -15.30
N ALA A 120 33.28 5.51 -14.52
CA ALA A 120 33.84 5.83 -13.23
C ALA A 120 34.97 6.87 -13.32
N GLU A 121 35.72 6.89 -14.42
CA GLU A 121 36.77 7.88 -14.64
C GLU A 121 36.18 9.20 -15.16
N ALA A 122 35.21 9.14 -16.07
CA ALA A 122 34.48 10.30 -16.55
C ALA A 122 33.73 11.03 -15.42
N ALA A 123 33.10 10.29 -14.49
CA ALA A 123 32.39 10.85 -13.34
C ALA A 123 33.32 11.57 -12.37
N ARG A 124 34.54 11.07 -12.16
CA ARG A 124 35.53 11.75 -11.30
C ARG A 124 35.99 13.06 -11.93
N ARG A 125 36.27 13.07 -13.24
CA ARG A 125 36.70 14.28 -13.96
C ARG A 125 35.61 15.33 -14.02
N THR A 126 34.37 14.90 -14.16
CA THR A 126 33.19 15.78 -14.17
C THR A 126 32.61 16.02 -12.78
N ALA A 127 33.27 15.64 -11.69
CA ALA A 127 32.90 16.04 -10.33
C ALA A 127 33.78 17.17 -9.78
N ALA A 128 34.92 17.44 -10.42
CA ALA A 128 35.92 18.44 -10.01
C ALA A 128 35.81 19.76 -10.79
N VAL A 129 34.78 19.90 -11.64
CA VAL A 129 34.43 21.10 -12.42
C VAL A 129 33.13 21.65 -11.87
#